data_AF-A0AAX6PHI8-F1
#
_entry.id   AF-A0AAX6PHI8-F1
#
_cell.length_a   1.000
_cell.length_b   1.000
_cell.length_c   1.000
_cell.angle_alpha   90.00
_cell.angle_beta   90.00
_cell.angle_gamma   90.00
#
_symmetry.space_group_name_H-M   'P 1'
#
loop_
_entity.id
_entity.type
_entity.pdbx_description
1 polymer ?
#
loop_
_entity_poly.entity_id
_entity_poly.type
_entity_poly.pdbx_seq_one_letter_code
_entity_poly.pdbx_strand_id
1 'polypeptide(L)'
;MGAPKAGPAATQRGSPVVAMIIPVRCFTCGKIVGNKWEAYLGLLQAEYTEGDALDALGLKRYCCRRMLLAHVDLIEKLLNYAPLEK
;
A
#
# COMPACT_ATOMS: atom_id res chain seq x y z
N MET A 1 -12.92 25.02 -9.44
CA MET A 1 -11.88 24.33 -10.26
C MET A 1 -11.72 22.89 -9.73
N GLY A 2 -12.73 22.04 -9.67
CA GLY A 2 -13.80 21.82 -10.64
C GLY A 2 -13.49 20.57 -11.47
N ALA A 3 -13.63 19.38 -10.88
CA ALA A 3 -14.50 18.32 -11.42
C ALA A 3 -14.53 17.10 -10.47
N PRO A 4 -15.72 16.53 -10.22
CA PRO A 4 -15.91 15.23 -9.60
C PRO A 4 -15.64 14.12 -10.63
N LYS A 5 -14.90 13.07 -10.26
CA LYS A 5 -14.78 11.88 -11.10
C LYS A 5 -15.80 10.86 -10.64
N ALA A 6 -16.87 10.74 -11.43
CA ALA A 6 -17.84 9.66 -11.36
C ALA A 6 -17.33 8.48 -12.21
N GLY A 7 -17.49 7.26 -11.68
CA GLY A 7 -17.29 6.03 -12.46
C GLY A 7 -17.25 4.79 -11.57
N PRO A 8 -18.23 3.87 -11.66
CA PRO A 8 -18.26 2.65 -10.87
C PRO A 8 -17.45 1.55 -11.54
N ALA A 9 -17.04 0.55 -10.74
CA ALA A 9 -16.58 -0.77 -11.17
C ALA A 9 -15.16 -0.88 -11.77
N ALA A 10 -14.17 -0.97 -10.90
CA ALA A 10 -13.08 -1.93 -11.05
C ALA A 10 -13.24 -2.97 -9.93
N THR A 11 -14.11 -3.95 -10.11
CA THR A 11 -13.63 -5.33 -10.33
C THR A 11 -12.40 -5.64 -9.49
N GLN A 12 -12.62 -6.41 -8.43
CA GLN A 12 -11.61 -7.05 -7.58
C GLN A 12 -10.86 -8.16 -8.38
N ARG A 13 -10.45 -7.87 -9.62
CA ARG A 13 -9.62 -8.80 -10.42
C ARG A 13 -8.26 -8.82 -9.76
N GLY A 14 -7.97 -9.98 -9.20
CA GLY A 14 -6.85 -10.23 -8.32
C GLY A 14 -5.56 -9.62 -8.82
N SER A 15 -4.84 -9.01 -7.88
CA SER A 15 -3.41 -8.85 -8.02
C SER A 15 -2.78 -9.94 -7.16
N PRO A 16 -2.05 -10.92 -7.73
CA PRO A 16 -1.29 -11.89 -6.96
C PRO A 16 -0.03 -11.16 -6.52
N VAL A 17 -0.20 -10.20 -5.63
CA VAL A 17 0.94 -9.52 -5.05
C VAL A 17 1.45 -10.44 -3.94
N VAL A 18 2.72 -10.86 -4.09
CA VAL A 18 3.54 -11.63 -3.13
C VAL A 18 4.64 -10.77 -2.44
N ALA A 19 4.52 -10.40 -1.14
CA ALA A 19 5.53 -10.18 -0.07
C ALA A 19 4.85 -9.88 1.31
N MET A 20 5.61 -9.78 2.40
CA MET A 20 5.13 -9.67 3.81
C MET A 20 4.81 -8.23 4.27
N ILE A 21 4.22 -8.09 5.47
CA ILE A 21 3.87 -6.84 6.18
C ILE A 21 4.79 -5.65 5.90
N ILE A 22 4.23 -4.44 5.79
CA ILE A 22 5.01 -3.23 5.56
C ILE A 22 6.10 -3.07 6.61
N PRO A 23 7.34 -2.75 6.17
CA PRO A 23 8.39 -2.40 7.10
C PRO A 23 8.00 -1.16 7.91
N VAL A 24 8.06 -1.26 9.23
CA VAL A 24 7.72 -0.17 10.17
C VAL A 24 8.48 1.12 9.83
N ARG A 25 9.75 1.00 9.42
CA ARG A 25 10.63 2.10 9.00
C ARG A 25 11.20 1.82 7.61
N CYS A 26 11.46 2.87 6.85
CA CYS A 26 12.18 2.76 5.58
C CYS A 26 13.63 2.33 5.81
N PHE A 27 14.09 1.34 5.06
CA PHE A 27 15.45 0.78 5.15
C PHE A 27 16.58 1.78 4.88
N THR A 28 16.32 2.86 4.15
CA THR A 28 17.33 3.87 3.83
C THR A 28 17.23 5.10 4.73
N CYS A 29 16.02 5.67 4.89
CA CYS A 29 15.82 6.95 5.57
C CYS A 29 15.47 6.82 7.05
N GLY A 30 15.13 5.63 7.55
CA GLY A 30 14.67 5.40 8.94
C GLY A 30 13.32 6.04 9.29
N LYS A 31 12.70 6.78 8.37
CA LYS A 31 11.38 7.39 8.52
C LYS A 31 10.34 6.31 8.75
N ILE A 32 9.38 6.58 9.63
CA ILE A 32 8.25 5.68 9.90
C ILE A 32 7.35 5.65 8.66
N VAL A 33 7.10 4.44 8.15
CA VAL A 33 6.27 4.18 6.97
C VAL A 33 5.10 3.26 7.28
N GLY A 34 5.24 2.35 8.26
CA GLY A 34 4.19 1.37 8.60
C GLY A 34 2.83 1.98 8.92
N ASN A 35 2.79 3.15 9.55
CA ASN A 35 1.54 3.83 9.93
C ASN A 35 0.79 4.50 8.76
N LYS A 36 1.32 4.43 7.53
CA LYS A 36 0.77 5.14 6.36
C LYS A 36 0.09 4.24 5.35
N TRP A 37 0.13 2.92 5.55
CA TRP A 37 -0.42 1.96 4.59
C TRP A 37 -1.93 2.08 4.40
N GLU A 38 -2.68 2.06 5.50
CA GLU A 38 -4.13 2.13 5.46
C GLU A 38 -4.60 3.44 4.82
N ALA A 39 -3.93 4.55 5.15
CA ALA A 39 -4.19 5.84 4.53
C ALA A 39 -3.87 5.83 3.03
N TYR A 40 -2.80 5.15 2.60
CA TYR A 40 -2.48 4.96 1.19
C TYR A 40 -3.57 4.17 0.45
N LEU A 41 -4.04 3.05 1.02
CA LEU A 41 -5.13 2.26 0.46
C LEU A 41 -6.44 3.06 0.36
N GLY A 42 -6.78 3.82 1.39
CA GLY A 42 -7.95 4.69 1.38
C GLY A 42 -7.90 5.77 0.30
N LEU A 43 -6.71 6.32 0.03
CA LEU A 43 -6.50 7.29 -1.06
C LEU A 43 -6.63 6.62 -2.44
N LEU A 44 -6.10 5.41 -2.62
CA LEU A 44 -6.29 4.67 -3.87
C LEU A 44 -7.76 4.29 -4.09
N GLN A 45 -8.48 3.94 -3.04
CA GLN A 45 -9.92 3.65 -3.12
C GLN A 45 -10.74 4.90 -3.47
N ALA A 46 -10.24 6.08 -3.11
CA ALA A 46 -10.80 7.37 -3.51
C ALA A 46 -10.34 7.84 -4.92
N GLU A 47 -9.80 6.93 -5.75
CA GLU A 47 -9.31 7.17 -7.11
C GLU A 47 -8.18 8.21 -7.23
N TYR A 48 -7.35 8.37 -6.19
CA TYR A 48 -6.12 9.16 -6.31
C TYR A 48 -5.07 8.41 -7.14
N THR A 49 -4.24 9.16 -7.87
CA THR A 49 -3.05 8.58 -8.49
C THR A 49 -2.05 8.19 -7.41
N GLU A 50 -1.25 7.14 -7.67
CA GLU A 50 -0.26 6.64 -6.72
C GLU A 50 0.75 7.72 -6.32
N GLY A 51 1.12 8.59 -7.27
CA GLY A 51 1.99 9.75 -7.04
C GLY A 51 1.36 10.76 -6.07
N ASP A 52 0.12 11.19 -6.36
CA ASP A 52 -0.60 12.17 -5.55
C ASP A 52 -0.90 11.65 -4.14
N ALA A 53 -1.22 10.36 -4.02
CA ALA A 53 -1.43 9.70 -2.73
C ALA A 53 -0.16 9.71 -1.86
N LEU A 54 1.01 9.43 -2.45
CA LEU A 54 2.29 9.48 -1.74
C LEU A 54 2.68 10.90 -1.32
N ASP A 55 2.32 11.88 -2.14
CA ASP A 55 2.53 13.29 -1.83
C ASP A 55 1.61 13.79 -0.72
N ALA A 56 0.34 13.40 -0.73
CA ALA A 56 -0.60 13.66 0.36
C ALA A 56 -0.13 13.07 1.70
N LEU A 57 0.54 11.91 1.67
CA LEU A 57 1.13 11.26 2.84
C LEU A 57 2.45 11.89 3.31
N GLY A 58 2.95 12.93 2.62
CA GLY A 58 4.18 13.65 3.00
C GLY A 58 5.47 12.84 2.80
N LEU A 59 5.49 11.93 1.82
CA LEU A 59 6.66 11.13 1.47
C LEU A 59 7.45 11.77 0.33
N LYS A 60 8.22 12.81 0.63
CA LYS A 60 8.99 13.55 -0.39
C LYS A 60 10.18 12.78 -0.97
N ARG A 61 10.82 11.90 -0.19
CA ARG A 61 12.03 11.16 -0.62
C ARG A 61 11.66 9.85 -1.32
N TYR A 62 12.29 9.59 -2.47
CA TYR A 62 12.08 8.38 -3.26
C TYR A 62 12.29 7.09 -2.46
N CYS A 63 13.26 7.06 -1.53
CA CYS A 63 13.56 5.88 -0.72
C CYS A 63 12.39 5.46 0.17
N CYS A 64 11.66 6.44 0.73
CA CYS A 64 10.52 6.17 1.59
C CYS A 64 9.25 5.89 0.73
N ARG A 65 9.16 6.41 -0.51
CA ARG A 65 8.09 6.08 -1.48
C ARG A 65 8.16 4.63 -1.97
N ARG A 66 9.38 4.13 -2.27
CA ARG A 66 9.61 2.75 -2.71
C ARG A 66 9.02 1.71 -1.75
N MET A 67 9.03 2.02 -0.45
CA MET A 67 8.51 1.10 0.58
C MET A 67 7.01 0.86 0.47
N LEU A 68 6.24 1.81 -0.06
CA LEU A 68 4.78 1.67 -0.24
C LEU A 68 4.44 1.19 -1.65
N LEU A 69 5.14 1.71 -2.67
CA LEU A 69 4.92 1.31 -4.07
C LEU A 69 5.25 -0.16 -4.33
N ALA A 70 6.30 -0.68 -3.71
CA ALA A 70 6.72 -2.07 -3.86
C ALA A 70 6.22 -2.96 -2.70
N HIS A 71 5.41 -2.42 -1.77
CA HIS A 71 4.82 -3.26 -0.75
C HIS A 71 3.71 -4.11 -1.35
N VAL A 72 3.64 -5.29 -0.80
CA VAL A 72 2.66 -6.28 -1.12
C VAL A 72 2.27 -6.97 0.18
N ASP A 73 0.98 -7.25 0.38
CA ASP A 73 0.51 -7.95 1.57
C ASP A 73 0.15 -9.42 1.28
N LEU A 74 0.91 -10.35 1.85
CA LEU A 74 0.68 -11.80 1.79
C LEU A 74 0.12 -12.41 3.07
N ILE A 75 -0.01 -11.64 4.14
CA ILE A 75 -0.36 -12.21 5.45
C ILE A 75 -1.69 -12.96 5.39
N GLU A 76 -2.68 -12.38 4.71
CA GLU A 76 -4.01 -13.00 4.55
C GLU A 76 -3.93 -14.39 3.89
N LYS A 77 -2.98 -14.60 2.98
CA LYS A 77 -2.80 -15.89 2.31
C LYS A 77 -2.03 -16.88 3.19
N LEU A 78 -1.07 -16.41 3.97
CA LEU A 78 -0.26 -17.26 4.87
C LEU A 78 -1.05 -17.73 6.10
N LEU A 79 -1.93 -16.88 6.64
CA LEU A 79 -2.80 -17.23 7.78
C LEU A 79 -3.71 -18.44 7.51
N ASN A 80 -4.01 -18.70 6.24
CA ASN A 80 -4.84 -19.84 5.84
C ASN A 80 -4.11 -21.19 5.88
N TYR A 81 -2.78 -21.20 6.08
CA TYR A 81 -2.00 -22.42 6.24
C TYR A 81 -1.76 -22.72 7.72
N ALA A 82 -2.28 -23.86 8.19
CA ALA A 82 -1.99 -24.35 9.52
C ALA A 82 -0.50 -24.76 9.63
N PRO A 83 0.18 -24.49 10.76
CA PRO A 83 1.53 -24.99 10.99
C PRO A 83 1.50 -26.51 10.99
N LEU A 84 2.43 -27.14 10.25
CA LEU A 84 2.64 -28.58 10.31
C LEU A 84 3.16 -28.92 11.71
N GLU A 85 2.31 -29.57 12.51
CA GLU A 85 2.69 -30.12 13.81
C GLU A 85 3.76 -31.21 13.61
N LYS A 86 4.82 -31.15 14.42
CA LYS A 86 5.88 -32.15 14.51
C LYS A 86 5.92 -32.70 15.92
#